data_AF-A0A1G2H4A7-F1
#
_entry.id   AF-A0A1G2H4A7-F1
#
_cell.length_a   1.000
_cell.length_b   1.000
_cell.length_c   1.000
_cell.angle_alpha   90.00
_cell.angle_beta   90.00
_cell.angle_gamma   90.00
#
_symmetry.space_group_name_H-M   'P 1'
#
loop_
_entity.id
_entity.type
_entity.pdbx_description
1 polymer ?
#
loop_
_entity_poly.entity_id
_entity_poly.type
_entity_poly.pdbx_seq_one_letter_code
_entity_poly.pdbx_strand_id
1 'polypeptide(L)'
;MKITIKSTNLKLSGSVFAYIEEKVGSLEKFINVKDLADSGHPSVEAWVEVEKLMGQSKGDVYRAEIQIKLPGSEGMRTESKQWDLHQCIDEAKDEMQRRLKRYKNKQTAKKKKIGRESKEDRYSEAV
;
A
#
# COMPACT_ATOMS: atom_id res chain seq x y z
N MET A 1 -5.02 -0.83 -9.95
CA MET A 1 -4.86 -1.72 -8.77
C MET A 1 -6.14 -2.51 -8.55
N LYS A 2 -6.09 -3.79 -8.13
CA LYS A 2 -7.29 -4.57 -7.77
C LYS A 2 -7.52 -4.47 -6.26
N ILE A 3 -8.64 -3.86 -5.85
CA ILE A 3 -8.97 -3.64 -4.44
C ILE A 3 -10.08 -4.62 -4.03
N THR A 4 -9.85 -5.34 -2.93
CA THR A 4 -10.85 -6.24 -2.32
C THR A 4 -11.20 -5.68 -0.94
N ILE A 5 -12.47 -5.34 -0.72
CA ILE A 5 -12.93 -4.73 0.52
C ILE A 5 -13.72 -5.77 1.31
N LYS A 6 -13.40 -5.91 2.61
CA LYS A 6 -14.10 -6.76 3.57
C LYS A 6 -14.54 -5.92 4.77
N SER A 7 -15.69 -6.27 5.33
CA SER A 7 -16.23 -5.64 6.53
C SER A 7 -16.58 -6.67 7.60
N THR A 8 -16.20 -6.40 8.85
CA THR A 8 -16.46 -7.28 9.99
C THR A 8 -17.23 -6.52 11.08
N ASN A 9 -18.37 -7.04 11.53
CA ASN A 9 -19.24 -6.40 12.55
C ASN A 9 -19.77 -4.99 12.20
N LEU A 10 -19.74 -4.60 10.93
CA LEU A 10 -20.42 -3.41 10.43
C LEU A 10 -21.00 -3.64 9.03
N LYS A 11 -22.02 -2.85 8.69
CA LYS A 11 -22.60 -2.80 7.35
C LYS A 11 -22.06 -1.57 6.63
N LEU A 12 -21.40 -1.79 5.50
CA LEU A 12 -20.89 -0.69 4.67
C LEU A 12 -22.00 -0.14 3.77
N SER A 13 -22.10 1.19 3.72
CA SER A 13 -22.90 1.89 2.71
C SER A 13 -22.12 2.02 1.41
N GLY A 14 -22.82 2.24 0.29
CA GLY A 14 -22.17 2.50 -1.00
C GLY A 14 -21.22 3.71 -0.97
N SER A 15 -21.53 4.73 -0.16
CA SER A 15 -20.66 5.89 0.02
C SER A 15 -19.32 5.54 0.69
N VAL A 16 -19.32 4.63 1.67
CA VAL A 16 -18.10 4.19 2.34
C VAL A 16 -17.27 3.28 1.43
N PHE A 17 -17.90 2.43 0.63
CA PHE A 17 -17.20 1.65 -0.40
C PHE A 17 -16.46 2.56 -1.38
N ALA A 18 -17.17 3.55 -1.94
CA ALA A 18 -16.57 4.52 -2.86
C ALA A 18 -15.41 5.30 -2.20
N TYR A 19 -15.58 5.68 -0.93
CA TYR A 19 -14.52 6.35 -0.16
C TYR A 19 -13.27 5.48 -0.02
N ILE A 20 -13.43 4.20 0.33
CA ILE A 20 -12.30 3.27 0.45
C ILE A 20 -11.62 3.08 -0.91
N GLU A 21 -12.38 2.88 -1.98
CA GLU A 21 -11.84 2.73 -3.34
C GLU A 21 -11.05 3.97 -3.78
N GLU A 22 -11.58 5.18 -3.52
CA GLU A 22 -10.89 6.43 -3.83
C GLU A 22 -9.56 6.53 -3.07
N LYS A 23 -9.60 6.32 -1.75
CA LYS A 23 -8.42 6.50 -0.88
C LYS A 23 -7.35 5.47 -1.18
N VAL A 24 -7.71 4.19 -1.28
CA VAL A 24 -6.76 3.12 -1.56
C VAL A 24 -6.31 3.15 -3.01
N GLY A 25 -7.20 3.46 -3.95
CA GLY A 25 -6.85 3.69 -5.36
C GLY A 25 -5.84 4.82 -5.53
N SER A 26 -5.94 5.88 -4.72
CA SER A 26 -4.96 6.98 -4.73
C SER A 26 -3.53 6.56 -4.38
N LEU A 27 -3.33 5.38 -3.77
CA LEU A 27 -2.00 4.82 -3.48
C LEU A 27 -1.29 4.30 -4.72
N GLU A 28 -2.02 4.03 -5.80
CA GLU A 28 -1.48 3.54 -7.07
C GLU A 28 -0.39 4.47 -7.63
N LYS A 29 -0.50 5.78 -7.43
CA LYS A 29 0.52 6.77 -7.86
C LYS A 29 1.89 6.60 -7.20
N PHE A 30 1.96 5.92 -6.06
CA PHE A 30 3.22 5.64 -5.37
C PHE A 30 3.84 4.30 -5.78
N ILE A 31 3.07 3.49 -6.51
CA ILE A 31 3.49 2.20 -7.03
C ILE A 31 3.89 2.43 -8.48
N ASN A 32 5.12 2.08 -8.86
CA ASN A 32 5.60 2.35 -10.21
C ASN A 32 5.02 1.32 -11.19
N VAL A 33 3.75 1.47 -11.56
CA VAL A 33 3.00 0.47 -12.34
C VAL A 33 3.63 0.24 -13.73
N LYS A 34 4.29 1.25 -14.31
CA LYS A 34 5.02 1.11 -15.60
C LYS A 34 6.14 0.06 -15.51
N ASP A 35 6.97 0.10 -14.48
CA ASP A 35 8.04 -0.90 -14.27
C ASP A 35 7.47 -2.33 -14.11
N LEU A 36 6.23 -2.45 -13.62
CA LEU A 36 5.56 -3.73 -13.36
C LEU A 36 4.83 -4.28 -14.60
N ALA A 37 4.32 -3.40 -15.46
CA ALA A 37 3.64 -3.77 -16.70
C ALA A 37 4.62 -4.32 -17.75
N ASP A 38 5.79 -3.71 -17.87
CA ASP A 38 6.84 -4.14 -18.82
C ASP A 38 7.48 -5.50 -18.45
N SER A 39 7.27 -5.96 -17.21
CA SER A 39 7.84 -7.20 -16.67
C SER A 39 6.87 -8.39 -16.68
N GLY A 40 5.66 -8.23 -17.24
CA GLY A 40 4.66 -9.30 -17.30
C GLY A 40 4.14 -9.72 -15.92
N HIS A 41 4.34 -8.89 -14.89
CA HIS A 41 3.95 -9.20 -13.51
C HIS A 41 2.47 -8.93 -13.26
N PRO A 42 1.82 -9.71 -12.38
CA PRO A 42 0.40 -9.57 -12.10
C PRO A 42 0.06 -8.19 -11.51
N SER A 43 -1.18 -7.77 -11.75
CA SER A 43 -1.80 -6.57 -11.20
C SER A 43 -1.58 -6.47 -9.70
N VAL A 44 -1.25 -5.27 -9.21
CA VAL A 44 -1.14 -4.99 -7.76
C VAL A 44 -2.45 -5.32 -7.07
N GLU A 45 -2.39 -6.17 -6.04
CA GLU A 45 -3.53 -6.55 -5.22
C GLU A 45 -3.51 -5.81 -3.89
N ALA A 46 -4.66 -5.24 -3.53
CA ALA A 46 -4.90 -4.62 -2.24
C ALA A 46 -6.10 -5.26 -1.56
N TRP A 47 -5.95 -5.55 -0.27
CA TRP A 47 -7.03 -5.98 0.61
C TRP A 47 -7.25 -4.91 1.66
N VAL A 48 -8.50 -4.54 1.85
CA VAL A 48 -8.93 -3.59 2.86
C VAL A 48 -9.90 -4.30 3.77
N GLU A 49 -9.62 -4.30 5.06
CA GLU A 49 -10.54 -4.79 6.06
C GLU A 49 -10.93 -3.64 6.98
N VAL A 50 -12.23 -3.42 7.13
CA VAL A 50 -12.79 -2.46 8.08
C VAL A 50 -13.64 -3.22 9.07
N GLU A 51 -13.51 -2.89 10.35
CA GLU A 51 -14.26 -3.57 11.39
C GLU A 51 -14.72 -2.62 12.49
N LYS A 52 -15.82 -2.98 13.15
CA LYS A 52 -16.22 -2.41 14.43
C LYS A 52 -15.74 -3.33 15.55
N LEU A 53 -14.87 -2.81 16.41
CA LEU A 53 -14.32 -3.55 17.55
C LEU A 53 -15.39 -3.69 18.64
N MET A 54 -15.58 -4.92 19.10
CA MET A 54 -16.49 -5.23 20.21
C MET A 54 -15.76 -5.16 21.55
N GLY A 55 -16.49 -4.92 22.64
CA GLY A 55 -15.97 -4.99 24.01
C GLY A 55 -15.07 -3.82 24.43
N GLN A 56 -15.17 -2.67 23.75
CA GLN A 56 -14.42 -1.47 24.10
C GLN A 56 -15.11 -0.72 25.25
N SER A 57 -14.35 -0.36 26.27
CA SER A 57 -14.88 0.28 27.48
C SER A 57 -15.29 1.75 27.27
N LYS A 58 -14.82 2.37 26.18
CA LYS A 58 -14.96 3.82 25.91
C LYS A 58 -15.68 4.11 24.58
N GLY A 59 -16.75 3.36 24.32
CA GLY A 59 -17.60 3.58 23.14
C GLY A 59 -17.13 2.85 21.89
N ASP A 60 -17.70 3.24 20.76
CA ASP A 60 -17.43 2.60 19.47
C ASP A 60 -16.00 2.88 19.00
N VAL A 61 -15.26 1.81 18.69
CA VAL A 61 -13.94 1.90 18.06
C VAL A 61 -13.97 1.09 16.77
N TYR A 62 -13.41 1.67 15.72
CA TYR A 62 -13.24 1.04 14.43
C TYR A 62 -11.78 0.69 14.21
N ARG A 63 -11.52 -0.34 13.41
CA ARG A 63 -10.20 -0.67 12.88
C ARG A 63 -10.28 -0.69 11.37
N ALA A 64 -9.28 -0.08 10.73
CA ALA A 64 -9.06 -0.16 9.30
C ALA A 64 -7.68 -0.75 9.06
N GLU A 65 -7.63 -1.77 8.21
CA GLU A 65 -6.42 -2.46 7.83
C GLU A 65 -6.28 -2.44 6.31
N ILE A 66 -5.09 -2.09 5.83
CA ILE A 66 -4.76 -2.10 4.41
C ILE A 66 -3.55 -3.00 4.21
N GLN A 67 -3.72 -4.01 3.36
CA GLN A 67 -2.64 -4.88 2.91
C GLN A 67 -2.46 -4.71 1.40
N ILE A 68 -1.23 -4.41 0.97
CA ILE A 68 -0.87 -4.29 -0.45
C ILE A 68 0.23 -5.28 -0.77
N LYS A 69 0.02 -6.09 -1.80
CA LYS A 69 1.04 -6.98 -2.35
C LYS A 69 1.59 -6.39 -3.64
N LEU A 70 2.85 -5.95 -3.59
CA LEU A 70 3.58 -5.54 -4.78
C LEU A 70 4.33 -6.74 -5.37
N PRO A 71 4.43 -6.87 -6.70
CA PRO A 71 5.27 -7.89 -7.33
C PRO A 71 6.72 -7.81 -6.84
N GLY A 72 7.31 -8.97 -6.52
CA GLY A 72 8.68 -9.06 -6.02
C GLY A 72 8.90 -8.49 -4.62
N SER A 73 7.84 -8.33 -3.81
CA SER A 73 7.92 -7.93 -2.40
C SER A 73 7.14 -8.89 -1.50
N GLU A 74 7.49 -8.94 -0.21
CA GLU A 74 6.74 -9.70 0.80
C GLU A 74 5.36 -9.09 1.14
N GLY A 75 5.02 -7.94 0.53
CA GLY A 75 3.81 -7.18 0.83
C GLY A 75 3.99 -6.19 1.98
N MET A 76 3.02 -5.30 2.13
CA MET A 76 2.99 -4.31 3.20
C MET A 76 1.61 -4.32 3.84
N ARG A 77 1.56 -4.16 5.16
CA ARG A 77 0.32 -4.05 5.93
C ARG A 77 0.39 -2.85 6.86
N THR A 78 -0.69 -2.08 6.93
CA THR A 78 -0.89 -1.00 7.90
C THR A 78 -2.24 -1.16 8.57
N GLU A 79 -2.33 -0.69 9.80
CA GLU A 79 -3.57 -0.71 10.58
C GLU A 79 -3.71 0.62 11.33
N SER A 80 -4.95 1.07 11.50
CA SER A 80 -5.32 2.16 12.41
C SER A 80 -6.51 1.73 13.27
N LYS A 81 -6.65 2.34 14.44
CA LYS A 81 -7.82 2.21 15.33
C LYS A 81 -8.27 3.59 15.76
N GLN A 82 -9.52 3.95 15.45
CA GLN A 82 -10.08 5.27 15.73
C GLN A 82 -11.56 5.17 16.12
N TRP A 83 -12.10 6.24 16.71
CA TRP A 83 -13.52 6.31 17.06
C TRP A 83 -14.42 6.59 15.85
N ASP A 84 -13.83 7.09 14.76
CA ASP A 84 -14.49 7.33 13.48
C ASP A 84 -13.89 6.45 12.38
N LEU A 85 -14.75 5.88 11.53
CA LEU A 85 -14.35 4.98 10.46
C LEU A 85 -13.56 5.69 9.36
N HIS A 86 -13.94 6.92 8.98
CA HIS A 86 -13.25 7.66 7.93
C HIS A 86 -11.84 8.04 8.37
N GLN A 87 -11.70 8.51 9.61
CA GLN A 87 -10.40 8.81 10.21
C GLN A 87 -9.50 7.57 10.23
N CYS A 88 -10.07 6.41 10.58
CA CYS A 88 -9.35 5.15 10.60
C CYS A 88 -8.80 4.78 9.21
N ILE A 89 -9.63 4.92 8.17
CA ILE A 89 -9.24 4.68 6.77
C ILE A 89 -8.13 5.65 6.34
N ASP A 90 -8.28 6.94 6.66
CA ASP A 90 -7.32 7.98 6.29
C ASP A 90 -5.94 7.75 6.92
N GLU A 91 -5.91 7.44 8.22
CA GLU A 91 -4.67 7.14 8.94
C GLU A 91 -3.98 5.88 8.38
N ALA A 92 -4.72 4.78 8.21
CA ALA A 92 -4.18 3.56 7.61
C ALA A 92 -3.61 3.81 6.21
N LYS A 93 -4.29 4.63 5.41
CA LYS A 93 -3.86 5.03 4.06
C LYS A 93 -2.61 5.92 4.11
N ASP A 94 -2.51 6.86 5.04
CA ASP A 94 -1.36 7.75 5.15
C ASP A 94 -0.10 7.03 5.63
N GLU A 95 -0.25 6.08 6.55
CA GLU A 95 0.83 5.18 6.91
C GLU A 95 1.28 4.33 5.72
N MET A 96 0.34 3.76 4.96
CA MET A 96 0.66 2.95 3.79
C MET A 96 1.39 3.78 2.74
N GLN A 97 0.94 5.02 2.50
CA GLN A 97 1.61 5.97 1.63
C GLN A 97 3.07 6.20 2.05
N ARG A 98 3.34 6.38 3.35
CA ARG A 98 4.70 6.56 3.87
C ARG A 98 5.57 5.31 3.60
N ARG A 99 5.03 4.11 3.80
CA ARG A 99 5.73 2.84 3.52
C ARG A 99 6.03 2.67 2.03
N LEU A 100 5.07 2.93 1.16
CA LEU A 100 5.24 2.88 -0.29
C LEU A 100 6.31 3.87 -0.79
N LYS A 101 6.32 5.11 -0.27
CA LYS A 101 7.37 6.10 -0.57
C LYS A 101 8.75 5.60 -0.16
N ARG A 102 8.89 5.04 1.05
CA ARG A 102 10.16 4.46 1.51
C ARG A 102 10.61 3.30 0.63
N TYR A 103 9.69 2.42 0.25
CA TYR A 103 9.97 1.31 -0.66
C TYR A 103 10.47 1.80 -2.02
N LYS A 104 9.76 2.75 -2.66
CA LYS A 104 10.17 3.34 -3.93
C LYS A 104 11.57 3.96 -3.86
N ASN A 105 11.87 4.69 -2.78
CA ASN A 105 13.19 5.30 -2.59
C ASN A 105 14.30 4.23 -2.46
N LYS A 106 14.04 3.14 -1.72
CA LYS A 106 14.99 2.03 -1.58
C LYS A 106 15.26 1.33 -2.92
N GLN A 107 14.22 1.10 -3.72
CA GLN A 107 14.36 0.48 -5.05
C GLN A 107 15.13 1.39 -6.01
N THR A 108 14.85 2.69 -6.00
CA THR A 108 15.58 3.68 -6.82
C THR A 108 17.05 3.76 -6.44
N ALA A 109 17.37 3.74 -5.14
CA ALA A 109 18.75 3.74 -4.65
C ALA A 109 19.51 2.48 -5.11
N LYS A 110 18.88 1.29 -5.02
CA LYS A 110 19.45 0.03 -5.52
C LYS A 110 19.76 0.10 -7.02
N LYS A 111 18.80 0.54 -7.84
CA LYS A 111 18.99 0.70 -9.30
C LYS A 111 20.18 1.62 -9.62
N LYS A 112 20.30 2.76 -8.92
CA LYS A 112 21.41 3.70 -9.09
C LYS A 112 22.76 3.11 -8.68
N LYS A 113 22.81 2.28 -7.63
CA LYS A 113 24.05 1.61 -7.18
C LYS A 113 24.54 0.62 -8.23
N ILE A 114 23.66 -0.28 -8.70
CA ILE A 114 23.97 -1.27 -9.74
C ILE A 114 24.46 -0.56 -11.01
N GLY A 115 23.78 0.49 -11.45
CA GLY A 115 24.18 1.24 -12.65
C GLY A 115 25.51 1.99 -12.52
N ARG A 116 26.06 2.19 -11.31
CA ARG A 116 27.41 2.73 -11.10
C ARG A 116 28.45 1.62 -11.16
N GLU A 117 28.21 0.52 -10.46
CA GLU A 117 29.07 -0.68 -10.48
C GLU A 117 29.27 -1.17 -11.93
N SER A 118 28.18 -1.32 -12.70
CA SER A 118 28.26 -1.75 -14.11
C SER A 118 28.93 -0.75 -15.08
N LYS A 119 29.20 0.49 -14.66
CA LYS A 119 29.99 1.46 -15.43
C LYS A 119 31.46 1.40 -15.05
N GLU A 120 31.73 1.17 -13.77
CA GLU A 120 33.09 1.01 -13.23
C GLU A 120 33.74 -0.27 -13.78
N ASP A 121 33.01 -1.39 -13.78
CA ASP A 121 33.44 -2.66 -14.38
C ASP A 121 33.80 -2.48 -15.87
N ARG A 122 32.91 -1.82 -16.64
CA ARG A 122 33.13 -1.55 -18.06
C ARG A 122 34.33 -0.64 -18.35
N TYR A 123 34.65 0.27 -17.44
CA TYR A 123 35.84 1.11 -17.58
C TYR A 123 37.11 0.33 -17.25
N SER A 124 37.06 -0.57 -16.27
CA SER A 124 38.19 -1.43 -15.91
C SER A 124 38.52 -2.50 -16.96
N GLU A 125 37.53 -3.02 -17.70
CA GLU A 125 37.76 -3.96 -18.81
C GLU A 125 38.31 -3.28 -20.09
N ALA A 126 38.22 -1.95 -20.17
CA ALA A 126 38.63 -1.17 -21.34
C ALA A 126 40.06 -0.60 -21.24
N VAL A 127 40.78 -0.86 -20.14
CA VAL A 127 42.16 -0.41 -19.86
C VAL A 127 43.09 -1.61 -19.81
#